data_AF-A0A967U462-F1
#
_entry.id   AF-A0A967U462-F1
#
_cell.length_a   1.000
_cell.length_b   1.000
_cell.length_c   1.000
_cell.angle_alpha   90.00
_cell.angle_beta   90.00
_cell.angle_gamma   90.00
#
_symmetry.space_group_name_H-M   'P 1'
#
loop_
_entity.id
_entity.type
_entity.pdbx_description
1 polymer ?
#
loop_
_entity_poly.entity_id
_entity_poly.type
_entity_poly.pdbx_seq_one_letter_code
_entity_poly.pdbx_strand_id
1 'polypeptide(L)' 'GSIVAASVLTELGPLVTALVLVGRIGSRIGAELGTMVVTEQVDALKAVGHDPVEQLVVPRVLAGTLMLP' A
#
# COMPACT_ATOMS: atom_id res chain seq x y z
N GLY A 1 -26.09 10.78 -22.54
CA GLY A 1 -26.24 9.76 -21.48
C GLY A 1 -25.10 8.76 -21.50
N SER A 2 -25.01 7.94 -22.57
CA SER A 2 -24.04 6.85 -22.70
C SER A 2 -22.57 7.27 -22.60
N ILE A 3 -22.18 8.39 -23.22
CA ILE A 3 -20.80 8.88 -23.18
C ILE A 3 -20.39 9.27 -21.75
N VAL A 4 -21.24 10.03 -21.05
CA VAL A 4 -20.99 10.44 -19.65
C VAL A 4 -20.90 9.21 -18.74
N ALA A 5 -21.79 8.23 -18.91
CA ALA A 5 -21.74 6.99 -18.14
C ALA A 5 -20.47 6.19 -18.41
N ALA A 6 -20.01 6.12 -19.66
CA ALA A 6 -18.76 5.47 -20.03
C ALA A 6 -17.55 6.17 -19.40
N SER A 7 -17.44 7.50 -19.51
CA SER A 7 -16.36 8.29 -18.92
C SER A 7 -16.29 8.13 -17.40
N VAL A 8 -17.44 8.10 -16.72
CA VAL A 8 -17.48 7.88 -15.27
C VAL A 8 -16.97 6.48 -14.90
N LEU A 9 -17.30 5.45 -15.68
CA LEU A 9 -16.90 4.07 -15.39
C LEU A 9 -15.44 3.78 -15.72
N THR A 10 -14.88 4.37 -16.78
CA THR A 10 -13.51 4.05 -17.24
C THR A 10 -12.45 4.99 -16.68
N GLU A 11 -12.81 6.22 -16.30
CA GLU A 11 -11.84 7.20 -15.82
C GLU A 11 -12.06 7.51 -14.33
N LEU A 12 -13.24 8.04 -13.99
CA LEU A 12 -13.49 8.55 -12.64
C LEU A 12 -13.65 7.44 -11.60
N GLY A 13 -14.30 6.34 -11.95
CA GLY A 13 -14.49 5.18 -11.07
C GLY A 13 -13.16 4.62 -10.58
N PRO A 14 -12.27 4.15 -11.48
CA PRO A 14 -10.95 3.66 -11.11
C PRO A 14 -10.13 4.68 -10.33
N LEU A 15 -10.17 5.96 -10.73
CA LEU A 15 -9.42 7.03 -10.08
C LEU A 15 -9.85 7.25 -8.62
N VAL A 16 -11.15 7.38 -8.37
CA VAL A 16 -11.66 7.60 -7.01
C VAL A 16 -11.46 6.35 -6.15
N THR A 17 -11.68 5.16 -6.70
CA THR A 17 -11.44 3.90 -5.99
C THR A 17 -9.96 3.75 -5.59
N ALA A 18 -9.03 4.01 -6.51
CA ALA A 18 -7.61 3.97 -6.23
C ALA A 18 -7.21 4.99 -5.16
N LEU A 19 -7.73 6.22 -5.23
CA LEU A 19 -7.44 7.28 -4.25
C LEU A 19 -7.87 6.88 -2.83
N VAL A 20 -9.10 6.38 -2.68
CA VAL A 20 -9.62 5.93 -1.37
C VAL A 20 -8.83 4.73 -0.84
N LEU A 21 -8.49 3.78 -1.72
CA LEU A 21 -7.76 2.58 -1.31
C LEU A 21 -6.34 2.95 -0.83
N VAL A 22 -5.62 3.76 -1.59
CA VAL A 22 -4.28 4.26 -1.22
C VAL A 22 -4.32 4.98 0.13
N GLY A 23 -5.31 5.86 0.34
CA GLY A 23 -5.46 6.58 1.61
C GLY A 23 -5.61 5.63 2.80
N ARG A 24 -6.49 4.61 2.69
CA ARG A 24 -6.78 3.71 3.80
C ARG A 24 -5.67 2.67 4.04
N ILE A 25 -5.19 2.02 2.99
CA ILE A 25 -4.20 0.96 3.07
C ILE A 25 -2.82 1.56 3.36
N GLY A 26 -2.44 2.62 2.64
CA GLY A 26 -1.16 3.31 2.85
C GLY A 26 -1.02 3.84 4.27
N SER A 27 -2.07 4.44 4.83
CA SER A 27 -2.05 4.90 6.23
C SER A 27 -1.87 3.76 7.23
N ARG A 28 -2.52 2.61 7.00
CA ARG A 28 -2.34 1.42 7.87
C ARG A 28 -0.94 0.85 7.78
N ILE A 29 -0.40 0.68 6.56
CA ILE A 29 0.96 0.18 6.35
C ILE A 29 1.97 1.13 7.01
N GLY A 30 1.80 2.45 6.84
CA GLY A 30 2.66 3.45 7.47
C GLY A 30 2.62 3.40 8.99
N ALA A 31 1.44 3.26 9.59
CA ALA A 31 1.28 3.15 11.03
C ALA A 31 1.88 1.84 11.60
N GLU A 32 1.72 0.73 10.88
CA GLU A 32 2.28 -0.57 11.25
C GLU A 32 3.81 -0.53 11.21
N LEU A 33 4.40 -0.05 10.11
CA LEU A 33 5.85 0.14 9.99
C LEU A 33 6.39 1.13 11.04
N GLY A 34 5.69 2.24 11.28
CA GLY A 34 6.05 3.19 12.32
C GLY A 34 6.08 2.55 13.71
N THR A 35 5.11 1.68 14.00
CA THR A 35 5.08 0.90 15.25
C THR A 35 6.25 -0.07 15.33
N MET A 36 6.58 -0.76 14.24
CA MET A 36 7.74 -1.66 14.16
C MET A 36 9.07 -0.92 14.38
N VAL A 37 9.18 0.34 13.94
CA VAL A 37 10.36 1.18 14.20
C VAL A 37 10.42 1.57 15.68
N VAL A 38 9.31 2.05 16.27
CA VAL A 38 9.28 2.47 17.68
C VAL A 38 9.50 1.30 18.65
N THR A 39 9.12 0.09 18.25
CA THR A 39 9.33 -1.15 19.03
C THR A 39 10.65 -1.86 18.70
N GLU A 40 11.55 -1.23 17.94
CA GLU A 40 12.86 -1.76 17.54
C GLU A 40 12.84 -3.07 16.74
N GLN A 41 11.67 -3.51 16.23
CA GLN A 41 11.57 -4.73 15.43
C GLN A 41 12.35 -4.61 14.11
N VAL A 42 12.41 -3.41 13.53
CA VAL A 42 13.20 -3.14 12.30
C VAL A 42 14.69 -3.29 12.57
N ASP A 43 15.17 -2.85 13.73
CA ASP A 43 16.58 -2.95 14.08
C ASP A 43 16.95 -4.37 14.55
N ALA A 44 16.01 -5.08 15.17
CA ALA A 44 16.14 -6.51 15.44
C ALA A 44 16.38 -7.31 14.14
N LEU A 45 15.60 -7.04 13.08
CA LEU A 45 15.79 -7.68 11.78
C LEU A 45 17.18 -7.43 11.19
N LYS A 46 17.69 -6.19 11.29
CA LYS A 46 19.05 -5.87 10.84
C LYS A 46 20.11 -6.59 11.69
N ALA A 47 19.88 -6.74 13.00
CA ALA A 47 20.81 -7.40 13.91
C ALA A 47 21.01 -8.89 13.61
N VAL A 48 19.97 -9.57 13.09
CA VAL A 48 20.08 -10.96 12.58
C VAL A 48 20.51 -11.03 11.10
N GLY A 49 20.88 -9.91 10.48
CA GLY A 49 21.43 -9.85 9.12
C GLY A 49 20.39 -9.91 8.00
N HIS A 50 19.11 -9.70 8.31
CA HIS A 50 18.05 -9.63 7.31
C HIS A 50 17.81 -8.19 6.84
N ASP A 51 17.53 -8.01 5.54
CA ASP A 51 17.12 -6.72 5.00
C ASP A 51 15.65 -6.44 5.34
N PRO A 52 15.35 -5.42 6.17
CA PRO A 52 13.97 -5.05 6.49
C PRO A 52 13.20 -4.54 5.27
N VAL A 53 13.85 -4.02 4.22
CA VAL A 53 13.15 -3.55 3.02
C VAL A 53 12.61 -4.73 2.23
N GLU A 54 13.45 -5.74 1.99
CA GLU A 54 13.04 -6.97 1.30
C GLU A 54 11.94 -7.72 2.08
N GLN A 55 12.04 -7.82 3.40
CA GLN A 55 11.08 -8.59 4.19
C GLN A 55 9.80 -7.84 4.52
N LEU A 56 9.84 -6.51 4.67
CA LEU A 56 8.67 -5.75 5.10
C LEU A 56 8.07 -4.90 3.98
N VAL A 57 8.87 -4.20 3.20
CA VAL A 57 8.36 -3.22 2.24
C VAL A 57 7.97 -3.88 0.92
N VAL A 58 8.87 -4.67 0.34
CA VAL A 58 8.68 -5.31 -0.97
C VAL A 58 7.39 -6.15 -1.07
N PRO A 59 7.10 -7.10 -0.16
CA PRO A 59 5.88 -7.90 -0.24
C PRO A 59 4.60 -7.06 -0.10
N ARG A 60 4.63 -6.00 0.74
CA ARG A 60 3.47 -5.11 0.92
C ARG A 60 3.21 -4.25 -0.32
N VAL A 61 4.28 -3.73 -0.95
CA VAL A 61 4.18 -2.98 -2.21
C VAL A 61 3.63 -3.88 -3.31
N LEU A 62 4.21 -5.07 -3.50
CA LEU A 62 3.75 -6.03 -4.51
C LEU A 62 2.29 -6.45 -4.29
N ALA A 63 1.91 -6.77 -3.06
CA ALA A 63 0.52 -7.09 -2.72
C ALA A 63 -0.42 -5.92 -3.04
N GLY A 64 -0.04 -4.68 -2.72
CA GLY A 64 -0.81 -3.48 -3.03
C GLY A 64 -0.94 -3.23 -4.53
N THR A 65 0.12 -3.46 -5.31
CA THR A 65 0.10 -3.32 -6.77
C THR A 65 -0.76 -4.39 -7.45
N LEU A 66 -0.77 -5.61 -6.94
CA LEU A 66 -1.55 -6.72 -7.51
C LEU A 66 -3.02 -6.71 -7.07
N MET A 67 -3.37 -6.06 -5.96
CA MET A 67 -4.73 -6.04 -5.42
C MET A 67 -5.70 -5.18 -6.24
N LEU A 68 -5.21 -4.16 -6.94
CA LEU A 68 -6.01 -3.30 -7.81
C LEU A 68 -5.69 -3.61 -9.28
N PRO A 69 -6.65 -4.18 -10.04
CA PRO A 69 -6.51 -4.34 -11.48
C PRO A 69 -6.68 -3.03 -12.24
#